data_AF-A0A1Y2LC04-F1
#
_entry.id   AF-A0A1Y2LC04-F1
#
_cell.length_a   1.000
_cell.length_b   1.000
_cell.length_c   1.000
_cell.angle_alpha   90.00
_cell.angle_beta   90.00
_cell.angle_gamma   90.00
#
_symmetry.space_group_name_H-M   'P 1'
#
loop_
_entity.id
_entity.type
_entity.pdbx_description
1 polymer ?
#
loop_
_entity_poly.entity_id
_entity_poly.type
_entity_poly.pdbx_seq_one_letter_code
_entity_poly.pdbx_strand_id
1 'polypeptide(L)'
;MTINSIQKPASFPFRHVVIDNYLNSNTHDAIRQDFNKLLAHGITQLPDQNRLAKMPGYDCYNWVFPRDVTAPMDHFYSAEFMAFCRETLNIPFTAEVNAQINHHPAGCRSGIWHTDFIHCYHTQDPTNHSGIRPWYFGCNYQSGMPVAGSSDARILKRVRALTFLYYIDGDDWTQGDGGETAFGYESPFGDEVAPFSAIAPLPNRLLMFECSPHSFHRMLGNNRLPRSLIIGWLHCTPEYAVQKHGMVPDDWNSEAALGLVTYNEPEQ
;
A
#
# COMPACT_ATOMS: atom_id res chain seq x y z
N MET A 1 -5.38 18.26 13.02
CA MET A 1 -5.24 18.20 11.56
C MET A 1 -6.63 18.41 10.97
N THR A 2 -6.85 19.46 10.17
CA THR A 2 -8.16 19.72 9.54
C THR A 2 -8.16 19.03 8.17
N ILE A 3 -8.96 17.96 8.02
CA ILE A 3 -9.07 17.21 6.76
C ILE A 3 -10.04 17.98 5.85
N ASN A 4 -9.64 18.24 4.60
CA ASN A 4 -10.52 18.84 3.59
C ASN A 4 -11.78 17.99 3.35
N SER A 5 -12.87 18.59 2.88
CA SER A 5 -14.16 17.92 2.69
C SER A 5 -14.03 16.61 1.90
N ILE A 6 -14.40 15.49 2.52
CA ILE A 6 -14.32 14.15 1.92
C ILE A 6 -15.32 14.06 0.77
N GLN A 7 -14.84 13.79 -0.44
CA GLN A 7 -15.73 13.41 -1.54
C GLN A 7 -16.36 12.06 -1.24
N LYS A 8 -17.66 11.88 -1.58
CA LYS A 8 -18.32 10.58 -1.44
C LYS A 8 -17.51 9.51 -2.19
N PRO A 9 -17.31 8.31 -1.61
CA PRO A 9 -16.62 7.23 -2.31
C PRO A 9 -17.27 6.93 -3.65
N ALA A 10 -16.47 6.91 -4.71
CA ALA A 10 -16.90 6.40 -6.00
C ALA A 10 -17.13 4.89 -5.88
N SER A 11 -18.17 4.37 -6.53
CA SER A 11 -18.55 2.95 -6.45
C SER A 11 -18.06 2.12 -7.64
N PHE A 12 -17.72 2.76 -8.76
CA PHE A 12 -17.24 2.10 -9.98
C PHE A 12 -15.82 2.58 -10.33
N PRO A 13 -14.88 1.68 -10.69
CA PRO A 13 -15.08 0.24 -10.89
C PRO A 13 -15.18 -0.56 -9.58
N PHE A 14 -14.76 0.05 -8.48
CA PHE A 14 -14.92 -0.43 -7.12
C PHE A 14 -14.84 0.75 -6.15
N ARG A 15 -15.07 0.49 -4.86
CA ARG A 15 -15.18 1.54 -3.84
C ARG A 15 -13.83 2.21 -3.54
N HIS A 16 -13.69 3.48 -3.91
CA HIS A 16 -12.45 4.25 -3.71
C HIS A 16 -12.70 5.74 -3.43
N VAL A 17 -11.68 6.40 -2.87
CA VAL A 17 -11.67 7.84 -2.56
C VAL A 17 -10.32 8.42 -2.91
N VAL A 18 -10.33 9.60 -3.55
CA VAL A 18 -9.13 10.42 -3.82
C VAL A 18 -9.28 11.73 -3.07
N ILE A 19 -8.23 12.14 -2.35
CA ILE A 19 -8.21 13.38 -1.57
C ILE A 19 -6.93 14.13 -1.91
N ASP A 20 -7.10 15.27 -2.57
CA ASP A 20 -6.02 16.21 -2.84
C ASP A 20 -5.74 17.09 -1.63
N ASN A 21 -4.47 17.47 -1.48
CA ASN A 21 -4.00 18.26 -0.34
C ASN A 21 -4.44 17.63 0.99
N TYR A 22 -4.23 16.32 1.12
CA TYR A 22 -4.73 15.53 2.25
C TYR A 22 -4.16 16.04 3.58
N LEU A 23 -2.85 16.29 3.62
CA LEU A 23 -2.18 16.89 4.76
C LEU A 23 -2.00 18.39 4.54
N ASN A 24 -1.84 19.15 5.62
CA ASN A 24 -1.37 20.54 5.48
C ASN A 24 0.06 20.54 4.88
N SER A 25 0.42 21.64 4.20
CA SER A 25 1.70 21.76 3.49
C SER A 25 2.91 21.46 4.39
N ASN A 26 2.92 21.98 5.62
CA ASN A 26 4.06 21.76 6.54
C ASN A 26 4.25 20.28 6.88
N THR A 27 3.18 19.52 7.08
CA THR A 27 3.27 18.08 7.34
C THR A 27 3.71 17.32 6.08
N HIS A 28 3.20 17.68 4.90
CA HIS A 28 3.64 17.09 3.64
C HIS A 28 5.14 17.34 3.39
N ASP A 29 5.59 18.57 3.57
CA ASP A 29 6.99 18.97 3.40
C ASP A 29 7.90 18.23 4.38
N ALA A 30 7.46 18.02 5.62
CA ALA A 30 8.20 17.23 6.61
C ALA A 30 8.31 15.75 6.20
N ILE A 31 7.23 15.12 5.69
CA ILE A 31 7.28 13.76 5.15
C ILE A 31 8.27 13.69 3.97
N ARG A 32 8.21 14.67 3.07
CA ARG A 32 9.11 14.75 1.91
C ARG A 32 10.56 14.91 2.34
N GLN A 33 10.84 15.69 3.37
CA GLN A 33 12.19 15.84 3.94
C GLN A 33 12.71 14.52 4.52
N ASP A 34 11.89 13.78 5.27
CA ASP A 34 12.30 12.49 5.84
C ASP A 34 12.49 11.42 4.77
N PHE A 35 11.64 11.41 3.74
CA PHE A 35 11.86 10.59 2.55
C PHE A 35 13.19 10.94 1.85
N ASN A 36 13.50 12.22 1.66
CA ASN A 36 14.75 12.65 1.03
C ASN A 36 15.99 12.25 1.87
N LYS A 37 15.91 12.27 3.20
CA LYS A 37 16.97 11.74 4.07
C LYS A 37 17.17 10.25 3.88
N LEU A 38 16.07 9.48 3.86
CA LEU A 38 16.12 8.04 3.58
C LEU A 38 16.74 7.75 2.21
N LEU A 39 16.32 8.50 1.17
CA LEU A 39 16.86 8.36 -0.18
C LEU A 39 18.36 8.71 -0.23
N ALA A 40 18.80 9.71 0.54
CA ALA A 40 20.21 10.09 0.64
C ALA A 40 21.09 9.02 1.31
N HIS A 41 20.51 8.09 2.09
CA HIS A 41 21.24 6.90 2.57
C HIS A 41 21.48 5.87 1.46
N GLY A 42 20.88 6.07 0.28
CA GLY A 42 21.04 5.25 -0.91
C GLY A 42 20.04 4.10 -0.99
N ILE A 43 20.10 3.41 -2.13
CA ILE A 43 19.31 2.20 -2.43
C ILE A 43 20.19 0.96 -2.34
N THR A 44 19.58 -0.19 -2.03
CA THR A 44 20.27 -1.48 -1.92
C THR A 44 19.51 -2.60 -2.61
N GLN A 45 20.24 -3.58 -3.14
CA GLN A 45 19.65 -4.77 -3.76
C GLN A 45 19.29 -5.86 -2.74
N LEU A 46 19.80 -5.74 -1.52
CA LEU A 46 19.56 -6.68 -0.43
C LEU A 46 18.59 -6.08 0.60
N PRO A 47 17.81 -6.91 1.33
CA PRO A 47 16.98 -6.45 2.43
C PRO A 47 17.78 -5.61 3.43
N ASP A 48 17.24 -4.46 3.81
CA ASP A 48 17.88 -3.51 4.71
C ASP A 48 16.79 -2.71 5.45
N GLN A 49 17.02 -2.43 6.73
CA GLN A 49 16.06 -1.72 7.58
C GLN A 49 16.29 -0.20 7.63
N ASN A 50 17.41 0.28 7.09
CA ASN A 50 17.82 1.69 7.16
C ASN A 50 17.91 2.36 5.78
N ARG A 51 17.67 1.59 4.70
CA ARG A 51 17.74 2.03 3.31
C ARG A 51 16.57 1.47 2.51
N LEU A 52 16.30 2.11 1.38
CA LEU A 52 15.37 1.59 0.38
C LEU A 52 15.96 0.31 -0.25
N ALA A 53 15.29 -0.82 -0.05
CA ALA A 53 15.74 -2.13 -0.53
C ALA A 53 14.94 -2.59 -1.75
N LYS A 54 15.58 -3.27 -2.71
CA LYS A 54 14.90 -3.81 -3.89
C LYS A 54 13.81 -4.79 -3.44
N MET A 55 12.59 -4.54 -3.88
CA MET A 55 11.47 -5.44 -3.58
C MET A 55 11.47 -6.60 -4.58
N PRO A 56 11.58 -7.87 -4.14
CA PRO A 56 11.59 -9.02 -5.03
C PRO A 56 10.33 -9.08 -5.90
N GLY A 57 10.50 -9.32 -7.20
CA GLY A 57 9.41 -9.40 -8.17
C GLY A 57 8.84 -8.05 -8.62
N TYR A 58 9.08 -6.93 -7.92
CA TYR A 58 8.55 -5.63 -8.28
C TYR A 58 9.61 -4.71 -8.88
N ASP A 59 9.19 -3.81 -9.75
CA ASP A 59 10.05 -2.72 -10.21
C ASP A 59 10.01 -1.51 -9.28
N CYS A 60 10.42 -1.73 -8.03
CA CYS A 60 10.52 -0.68 -7.02
C CYS A 60 11.52 -1.03 -5.91
N TYR A 61 11.78 -0.05 -5.06
CA TYR A 61 12.46 -0.22 -3.78
C TYR A 61 11.48 0.07 -2.66
N ASN A 62 11.56 -0.65 -1.55
CA ASN A 62 10.72 -0.41 -0.39
C ASN A 62 11.50 -0.16 0.90
N TRP A 63 10.83 0.49 1.84
CA TRP A 63 11.29 0.62 3.22
C TRP A 63 10.09 0.52 4.15
N VAL A 64 10.08 -0.51 4.99
CA VAL A 64 8.97 -0.79 5.91
C VAL A 64 9.10 0.11 7.13
N PHE A 65 8.00 0.72 7.55
CA PHE A 65 8.01 1.59 8.71
C PHE A 65 8.41 0.81 9.98
N PRO A 66 9.37 1.32 10.77
CA PRO A 66 9.69 0.73 12.05
C PRO A 66 8.54 0.91 13.04
N ARG A 67 8.50 0.06 14.08
CA ARG A 67 7.44 0.09 15.11
C ARG A 67 7.39 1.43 15.86
N ASP A 68 8.55 2.06 15.99
CA ASP A 68 8.79 3.34 16.65
C ASP A 68 9.01 4.47 15.64
N VAL A 69 8.48 4.34 14.42
CA VAL A 69 8.42 5.44 13.46
C VAL A 69 7.81 6.66 14.16
N THR A 70 8.42 7.82 13.94
CA THR A 70 8.04 9.07 14.60
C THR A 70 7.34 10.01 13.64
N ALA A 71 6.81 11.11 14.17
CA ALA A 71 6.26 12.18 13.36
C ALA A 71 7.26 12.66 12.30
N PRO A 72 6.78 12.95 11.08
CA PRO A 72 5.37 13.00 10.67
C PRO A 72 4.81 11.67 10.13
N MET A 73 5.64 10.64 9.97
CA MET A 73 5.22 9.37 9.34
C MET A 73 4.35 8.50 10.26
N ASP A 74 4.45 8.65 11.57
CA ASP A 74 3.61 7.98 12.58
C ASP A 74 2.10 8.22 12.41
N HIS A 75 1.71 9.27 11.67
CA HIS A 75 0.33 9.53 11.26
C HIS A 75 -0.35 8.29 10.67
N PHE A 76 0.35 7.52 9.84
CA PHE A 76 -0.20 6.31 9.21
C PHE A 76 -0.32 5.10 10.16
N TYR A 77 0.20 5.21 11.38
CA TYR A 77 0.02 4.29 12.51
C TYR A 77 -0.75 4.91 13.68
N SER A 78 -1.54 5.95 13.42
CA SER A 78 -2.37 6.62 14.41
C SER A 78 -3.79 6.04 14.49
N ALA A 79 -4.43 6.19 15.66
CA ALA A 79 -5.82 5.82 15.85
C ALA A 79 -6.75 6.72 15.01
N GLU A 80 -6.36 7.98 14.86
CA GLU A 80 -7.05 9.02 14.11
C GLU A 80 -7.10 8.67 12.63
N PHE A 81 -6.00 8.22 12.04
CA PHE A 81 -5.96 7.76 10.65
C PHE A 81 -6.85 6.52 10.45
N MET A 82 -6.76 5.53 11.34
CA MET A 82 -7.61 4.34 11.27
C MET A 82 -9.10 4.69 11.41
N ALA A 83 -9.46 5.61 12.31
CA ALA A 83 -10.84 6.08 12.49
C ALA A 83 -11.33 6.82 11.23
N PHE A 84 -10.51 7.70 10.67
CA PHE A 84 -10.80 8.39 9.41
C PHE A 84 -11.07 7.41 8.25
N CYS A 85 -10.22 6.38 8.09
CA CYS A 85 -10.44 5.34 7.08
C CYS A 85 -11.73 4.56 7.34
N ARG A 86 -12.01 4.23 8.61
CA ARG A 86 -13.21 3.49 9.02
C ARG A 86 -14.48 4.28 8.71
N GLU A 87 -14.50 5.57 8.98
CA GLU A 87 -15.64 6.44 8.68
C GLU A 87 -15.83 6.62 7.18
N THR A 88 -14.73 6.78 6.43
CA THR A 88 -14.76 7.01 4.99
C THR A 88 -15.29 5.79 4.22
N LEU A 89 -14.81 4.59 4.55
CA LEU A 89 -15.16 3.36 3.83
C LEU A 89 -16.08 2.41 4.62
N ASN A 90 -16.51 2.75 5.83
CA ASN A 90 -17.39 1.91 6.66
C ASN A 90 -16.92 0.44 6.74
N ILE A 91 -15.63 0.24 7.01
CA ILE A 91 -15.01 -1.08 7.14
C ILE A 91 -14.48 -1.23 8.58
N PRO A 92 -14.83 -2.31 9.30
CA PRO A 92 -14.20 -2.62 10.58
C PRO A 92 -12.78 -3.10 10.33
N PHE A 93 -11.83 -2.49 11.06
CA PHE A 93 -10.43 -2.86 10.99
C PHE A 93 -9.98 -3.51 12.29
N THR A 94 -9.11 -4.51 12.17
CA THR A 94 -8.30 -4.98 13.28
C THR A 94 -7.16 -3.99 13.56
N ALA A 95 -6.43 -4.17 14.67
CA ALA A 95 -5.36 -3.26 15.06
C ALA A 95 -4.10 -3.39 14.19
N GLU A 96 -3.97 -4.45 13.38
CA GLU A 96 -2.79 -4.69 12.55
C GLU A 96 -2.73 -3.73 11.36
N VAL A 97 -1.58 -3.08 11.17
CA VAL A 97 -1.33 -2.16 10.04
C VAL A 97 0.04 -2.44 9.46
N ASN A 98 0.15 -2.51 8.14
CA ASN A 98 1.43 -2.55 7.44
C ASN A 98 1.54 -1.27 6.61
N ALA A 99 2.61 -0.51 6.79
CA ALA A 99 2.89 0.72 6.06
C ALA A 99 4.37 0.73 5.66
N GLN A 100 4.63 1.15 4.44
CA GLN A 100 5.97 1.21 3.87
C GLN A 100 6.08 2.34 2.85
N ILE A 101 7.29 2.80 2.62
CA ILE A 101 7.58 3.61 1.43
C ILE A 101 7.83 2.66 0.27
N ASN A 102 7.24 2.96 -0.88
CA ASN A 102 7.69 2.46 -2.17
C ASN A 102 8.30 3.61 -2.95
N HIS A 103 9.47 3.38 -3.53
CA HIS A 103 10.15 4.29 -4.45
C HIS A 103 10.32 3.59 -5.80
N HIS A 104 9.68 4.13 -6.82
CA HIS A 104 9.84 3.71 -8.21
C HIS A 104 10.70 4.77 -8.92
N PRO A 105 11.97 4.49 -9.23
CA PRO A 105 12.75 5.35 -10.12
C PRO A 105 12.06 5.56 -11.47
N ALA A 106 12.45 6.60 -12.21
CA ALA A 106 12.02 6.74 -13.60
C ALA A 106 12.48 5.52 -14.43
N GLY A 107 11.60 5.06 -15.33
CA GLY A 107 11.79 3.89 -16.18
C GLY A 107 11.24 2.59 -15.61
N CYS A 108 10.51 2.60 -14.47
CA CYS A 108 9.92 1.36 -13.97
C CYS A 108 8.74 0.91 -14.84
N ARG A 109 8.60 -0.41 -14.98
CA ARG A 109 7.56 -1.06 -15.78
C ARG A 109 6.19 -1.02 -15.10
N SER A 110 5.14 -1.19 -15.90
CA SER A 110 3.79 -1.41 -15.38
C SER A 110 3.73 -2.67 -14.53
N GLY A 111 3.04 -2.58 -13.40
CA GLY A 111 2.70 -3.74 -12.59
C GLY A 111 1.61 -4.60 -13.25
N ILE A 112 1.42 -5.81 -12.74
CA ILE A 112 0.28 -6.66 -13.13
C ILE A 112 -1.02 -6.22 -12.45
N TRP A 113 -2.15 -6.53 -13.08
CA TRP A 113 -3.45 -6.41 -12.45
C TRP A 113 -3.56 -7.33 -11.23
N HIS A 114 -3.98 -6.77 -10.10
CA HIS A 114 -4.22 -7.49 -8.85
C HIS A 114 -5.29 -6.77 -8.02
N THR A 115 -5.81 -7.43 -6.99
CA THR A 115 -6.96 -6.91 -6.22
C THR A 115 -6.59 -6.46 -4.80
N ASP A 116 -5.40 -6.81 -4.32
CA ASP A 116 -5.03 -6.76 -2.90
C ASP A 116 -5.95 -7.55 -1.95
N PHE A 117 -6.92 -8.33 -2.45
CA PHE A 117 -7.82 -9.15 -1.64
C PHE A 117 -7.15 -10.47 -1.24
N ILE A 118 -6.19 -10.37 -0.33
CA ILE A 118 -5.24 -11.44 -0.04
C ILE A 118 -5.04 -11.65 1.46
N HIS A 119 -4.76 -12.89 1.84
CA HIS A 119 -4.30 -13.23 3.17
C HIS A 119 -2.92 -12.64 3.45
N CYS A 120 -2.67 -12.29 4.70
CA CYS A 120 -1.37 -11.85 5.18
C CYS A 120 -1.23 -12.18 6.66
N TYR A 121 -0.02 -11.98 7.18
CA TYR A 121 0.34 -12.43 8.52
C TYR A 121 0.99 -11.33 9.33
N HIS A 122 0.60 -11.29 10.59
CA HIS A 122 1.13 -10.39 11.61
C HIS A 122 1.48 -11.21 12.85
N THR A 123 2.33 -10.68 13.70
CA THR A 123 2.53 -11.19 15.06
C THR A 123 1.55 -10.52 16.00
N GLN A 124 1.20 -11.16 17.11
CA GLN A 124 0.40 -10.58 18.20
C GLN A 124 1.28 -9.77 19.17
N ASP A 125 2.19 -8.97 18.63
CA ASP A 125 3.01 -8.06 19.41
C ASP A 125 2.17 -7.01 20.16
N PRO A 126 2.72 -6.34 21.19
CA PRO A 126 2.06 -5.20 21.81
C PRO A 126 1.71 -4.11 20.79
N THR A 127 0.61 -3.40 21.02
CA THR A 127 0.27 -2.21 20.23
C THR A 127 1.17 -1.03 20.62
N ASN A 128 1.32 -0.07 19.72
CA ASN A 128 1.85 1.25 20.02
C ASN A 128 0.88 2.03 20.94
N HIS A 129 1.28 3.26 21.29
CA HIS A 129 0.50 4.15 22.16
C HIS A 129 -0.89 4.53 21.59
N SER A 130 -1.09 4.36 20.28
CA SER A 130 -2.36 4.60 19.58
C SER A 130 -3.21 3.34 19.42
N GLY A 131 -2.82 2.21 20.02
CA GLY A 131 -3.57 0.95 19.89
C GLY A 131 -3.39 0.25 18.53
N ILE A 132 -2.43 0.70 17.71
CA ILE A 132 -2.08 0.11 16.42
C ILE A 132 -0.97 -0.92 16.62
N ARG A 133 -0.98 -1.98 15.81
CA ARG A 133 0.08 -2.99 15.76
C ARG A 133 0.78 -2.94 14.41
N PRO A 134 1.88 -2.18 14.31
CA PRO A 134 2.72 -2.14 13.12
C PRO A 134 3.26 -3.53 12.79
N TRP A 135 3.10 -3.96 11.54
CA TRP A 135 3.90 -5.05 11.01
C TRP A 135 5.35 -4.59 10.88
N TYR A 136 6.27 -5.28 11.56
CA TYR A 136 7.71 -5.02 11.42
C TYR A 136 8.51 -6.28 11.71
N PHE A 137 8.70 -7.08 10.66
CA PHE A 137 9.57 -8.27 10.62
C PHE A 137 9.41 -9.28 11.76
N GLY A 138 8.25 -9.33 12.43
CA GLY A 138 7.95 -10.34 13.46
C GLY A 138 7.61 -11.72 12.87
N CYS A 139 7.08 -11.72 11.65
CA CYS A 139 6.91 -12.90 10.82
C CYS A 139 6.98 -12.46 9.35
N ASN A 140 7.20 -13.39 8.43
CA ASN A 140 7.07 -13.10 7.02
C ASN A 140 5.61 -12.73 6.72
N TYR A 141 5.39 -11.56 6.13
CA TYR A 141 4.05 -11.01 5.88
C TYR A 141 3.18 -11.89 4.97
N GLN A 142 3.80 -12.68 4.10
CA GLN A 142 3.15 -13.47 3.05
C GLN A 142 2.92 -14.92 3.46
N SER A 143 3.83 -15.53 4.21
CA SER A 143 3.76 -16.94 4.62
C SER A 143 3.44 -17.16 6.09
N GLY A 144 3.58 -16.13 6.93
CA GLY A 144 3.45 -16.23 8.37
C GLY A 144 4.61 -16.94 9.06
N MET A 145 5.64 -17.37 8.32
CA MET A 145 6.81 -18.00 8.92
C MET A 145 7.51 -17.03 9.89
N PRO A 146 7.88 -17.47 11.11
CA PRO A 146 8.69 -16.66 12.02
C PRO A 146 9.98 -16.20 11.36
N VAL A 147 10.40 -14.97 11.63
CA VAL A 147 11.70 -14.45 11.19
C VAL A 147 12.72 -14.74 12.28
N ALA A 148 13.96 -15.09 11.91
CA ALA A 148 15.00 -15.34 12.90
C ALA A 148 15.18 -14.13 13.84
N GLY A 149 15.10 -14.37 15.16
CA GLY A 149 15.18 -13.30 16.16
C GLY A 149 13.87 -12.55 16.43
N SER A 150 12.74 -12.98 15.85
CA SER A 150 11.42 -12.44 16.17
C SER A 150 10.92 -12.89 17.55
N SER A 151 9.92 -12.19 18.08
CA SER A 151 9.19 -12.58 19.29
C SER A 151 8.50 -13.94 19.16
N ASP A 152 8.26 -14.62 20.28
CA ASP A 152 7.37 -15.80 20.39
C ASP A 152 5.87 -15.45 20.33
N ALA A 153 5.53 -14.21 19.93
CA ALA A 153 4.15 -13.77 19.80
C ALA A 153 3.40 -14.64 18.78
N ARG A 154 2.14 -14.95 19.09
CA ARG A 154 1.28 -15.72 18.20
C ARG A 154 1.19 -15.06 16.82
N ILE A 155 1.28 -15.86 15.77
CA ILE A 155 1.01 -15.41 14.40
C ILE A 155 -0.50 -15.33 14.16
N LEU A 156 -0.90 -14.21 13.58
CA LEU A 156 -2.27 -13.81 13.29
C LEU A 156 -2.45 -13.82 11.77
N LYS A 157 -3.35 -14.67 11.27
CA LYS A 157 -3.81 -14.61 9.88
C LYS A 157 -4.81 -13.45 9.73
N ARG A 158 -4.61 -12.62 8.72
CA ARG A 158 -5.42 -11.42 8.41
C ARG A 158 -5.68 -11.35 6.92
N VAL A 159 -6.57 -10.43 6.55
CA VAL A 159 -6.86 -10.09 5.15
C VAL A 159 -6.70 -8.60 4.99
N ARG A 160 -6.06 -8.15 3.91
CA ARG A 160 -6.05 -6.72 3.54
C ARG A 160 -7.49 -6.30 3.25
N ALA A 161 -7.96 -5.24 3.92
CA ALA A 161 -9.33 -4.75 3.83
C ALA A 161 -9.42 -3.37 3.17
N LEU A 162 -8.35 -2.59 3.28
CA LEU A 162 -8.21 -1.28 2.65
C LEU A 162 -6.75 -1.08 2.27
N THR A 163 -6.51 -0.63 1.05
CA THR A 163 -5.21 -0.12 0.60
C THR A 163 -5.23 1.39 0.61
N PHE A 164 -4.17 2.02 1.10
CA PHE A 164 -3.95 3.46 1.01
C PHE A 164 -2.62 3.77 0.33
N LEU A 165 -2.61 4.81 -0.49
CA LEU A 165 -1.45 5.33 -1.21
C LEU A 165 -1.40 6.84 -0.98
N TYR A 166 -0.35 7.31 -0.32
CA TYR A 166 -0.07 8.72 -0.13
C TYR A 166 1.15 9.12 -0.94
N TYR A 167 0.93 9.97 -1.94
CA TYR A 167 1.95 10.37 -2.91
C TYR A 167 2.83 11.49 -2.35
N ILE A 168 4.16 11.29 -2.41
CA ILE A 168 5.16 12.19 -1.78
C ILE A 168 5.70 13.21 -2.80
N ASP A 169 6.01 12.74 -4.01
CA ASP A 169 6.62 13.52 -5.09
C ASP A 169 5.66 13.70 -6.28
N GLY A 170 6.18 14.21 -7.41
CA GLY A 170 5.40 14.41 -8.64
C GLY A 170 4.91 15.83 -8.90
N ASP A 171 5.57 16.87 -8.34
CA ASP A 171 5.16 18.28 -8.50
C ASP A 171 5.03 18.71 -9.98
N ASP A 172 5.87 18.15 -10.86
CA ASP A 172 5.86 18.46 -12.30
C ASP A 172 5.05 17.45 -13.13
N TRP A 173 4.32 16.52 -12.52
CA TRP A 173 3.65 15.45 -13.25
C TRP A 173 2.57 15.99 -14.20
N THR A 174 2.52 15.40 -15.41
CA THR A 174 1.52 15.68 -16.43
C THR A 174 0.97 14.38 -17.03
N GLN A 175 -0.22 14.44 -17.61
CA GLN A 175 -0.85 13.28 -18.24
C GLN A 175 0.06 12.67 -19.32
N GLY A 176 0.29 11.36 -19.23
CA GLY A 176 1.18 10.63 -20.15
C GLY A 176 2.59 10.39 -19.61
N ASP A 177 2.97 10.99 -18.48
CA ASP A 177 4.27 10.73 -17.84
C ASP A 177 4.37 9.33 -17.22
N GLY A 178 3.23 8.67 -17.02
CA GLY A 178 3.14 7.38 -16.36
C GLY A 178 3.11 7.49 -14.83
N GLY A 179 3.23 6.37 -14.14
CA GLY A 179 3.22 6.30 -12.68
C GLY A 179 1.84 6.41 -12.04
N GLU A 180 0.77 6.47 -12.83
CA GLU A 180 -0.59 6.44 -12.31
C GLU A 180 -0.91 5.11 -11.64
N THR A 181 -1.85 5.12 -10.70
CA THR A 181 -2.54 3.90 -10.29
C THR A 181 -3.75 3.69 -11.20
N ALA A 182 -3.65 2.74 -12.12
CA ALA A 182 -4.73 2.33 -12.99
C ALA A 182 -5.72 1.44 -12.25
N PHE A 183 -7.01 1.65 -12.51
CA PHE A 183 -8.12 0.83 -12.07
C PHE A 183 -8.76 0.14 -13.26
N GLY A 184 -9.23 -1.07 -13.02
CA GLY A 184 -9.92 -1.89 -14.01
C GLY A 184 -11.08 -2.65 -13.40
N TYR A 185 -11.76 -3.41 -14.24
CA TYR A 185 -12.86 -4.29 -13.86
C TYR A 185 -12.80 -5.57 -14.70
N GLU A 186 -13.41 -6.65 -14.21
CA GLU A 186 -13.54 -7.88 -14.97
C GLU A 186 -14.36 -7.62 -16.23
N SER A 187 -13.78 -7.87 -17.40
CA SER A 187 -14.47 -7.66 -18.67
C SER A 187 -15.69 -8.57 -18.79
N PRO A 188 -16.88 -8.06 -19.17
CA PRO A 188 -18.05 -8.90 -19.43
C PRO A 188 -17.87 -9.79 -20.68
N PHE A 189 -16.81 -9.55 -21.47
CA PHE A 189 -16.46 -10.34 -22.64
C PHE A 189 -15.50 -11.50 -22.31
N GLY A 190 -15.14 -11.64 -21.03
CA GLY A 190 -14.58 -12.85 -20.41
C GLY A 190 -13.19 -13.23 -20.89
N ASP A 191 -12.15 -12.62 -20.31
CA ASP A 191 -10.83 -13.26 -20.02
C ASP A 191 -9.76 -12.25 -19.57
N GLU A 192 -10.03 -10.93 -19.65
CA GLU A 192 -9.07 -9.89 -19.27
C GLU A 192 -9.67 -8.80 -18.36
N VAL A 193 -8.82 -8.17 -17.56
CA VAL A 193 -9.16 -6.96 -16.80
C VAL A 193 -9.18 -5.78 -17.76
N ALA A 194 -10.35 -5.16 -17.95
CA ALA A 194 -10.49 -3.98 -18.78
C ALA A 194 -10.03 -2.73 -18.00
N PRO A 195 -9.08 -1.94 -18.54
CA PRO A 195 -8.74 -0.64 -17.94
C PRO A 195 -9.94 0.30 -17.94
N PHE A 196 -10.13 1.05 -16.85
CA PHE A 196 -11.25 2.00 -16.72
C PHE A 196 -10.78 3.42 -16.46
N SER A 197 -9.93 3.62 -15.46
CA SER A 197 -9.44 4.95 -15.07
C SER A 197 -8.02 4.85 -14.52
N ALA A 198 -7.35 6.00 -14.40
CA ALA A 198 -6.03 6.07 -13.82
C ALA A 198 -5.92 7.30 -12.90
N ILE A 199 -5.39 7.11 -11.70
CA ILE A 199 -5.22 8.16 -10.70
C ILE A 199 -3.79 8.69 -10.78
N ALA A 200 -3.65 9.96 -11.15
CA ALA A 200 -2.36 10.63 -11.22
C ALA A 200 -1.65 10.65 -9.84
N PRO A 201 -0.33 10.39 -9.80
CA PRO A 201 0.47 10.36 -8.58
C PRO A 201 0.87 11.77 -8.13
N LEU A 202 -0.12 12.66 -7.92
CA LEU A 202 0.15 14.04 -7.54
C LEU A 202 0.60 14.14 -6.07
N PRO A 203 1.53 15.05 -5.74
CA PRO A 203 2.03 15.21 -4.38
C PRO A 203 0.90 15.57 -3.41
N ASN A 204 1.01 15.05 -2.18
CA ASN A 204 0.04 15.26 -1.10
C ASN A 204 -1.39 14.77 -1.44
N ARG A 205 -1.51 13.87 -2.42
CA ARG A 205 -2.73 13.13 -2.70
C ARG A 205 -2.77 11.85 -1.88
N LEU A 206 -3.90 11.61 -1.23
CA LEU A 206 -4.25 10.32 -0.65
C LEU A 206 -5.25 9.60 -1.55
N LEU A 207 -4.90 8.41 -2.01
CA LEU A 207 -5.82 7.46 -2.61
C LEU A 207 -6.10 6.35 -1.59
N MET A 208 -7.38 6.00 -1.40
CA MET A 208 -7.79 4.84 -0.60
C MET A 208 -8.82 4.02 -1.36
N PHE A 209 -8.76 2.70 -1.24
CA PHE A 209 -9.79 1.83 -1.78
C PHE A 209 -9.98 0.59 -0.93
N GLU A 210 -11.19 0.06 -0.98
CA GLU A 210 -11.55 -1.21 -0.36
C GLU A 210 -10.88 -2.37 -1.12
N CYS A 211 -10.19 -3.25 -0.40
CA CYS A 211 -9.69 -4.50 -0.97
C CYS A 211 -10.86 -5.48 -1.08
N SER A 212 -11.15 -5.94 -2.29
CA SER A 212 -12.25 -6.84 -2.62
C SER A 212 -11.87 -7.72 -3.82
N PRO A 213 -12.59 -8.80 -4.10
CA PRO A 213 -12.33 -9.62 -5.29
C PRO A 213 -12.33 -8.86 -6.62
N HIS A 214 -12.91 -7.66 -6.67
CA HIS A 214 -13.05 -6.87 -7.88
C HIS A 214 -12.24 -5.55 -7.86
N SER A 215 -11.41 -5.31 -6.85
CA SER A 215 -10.61 -4.08 -6.74
C SER A 215 -9.35 -4.11 -7.60
N PHE A 216 -9.52 -4.44 -8.89
CA PHE A 216 -8.41 -4.58 -9.83
C PHE A 216 -7.69 -3.26 -10.05
N HIS A 217 -6.41 -3.25 -9.70
CA HIS A 217 -5.54 -2.11 -9.89
C HIS A 217 -4.13 -2.54 -10.27
N ARG A 218 -3.37 -1.59 -10.82
CA ARG A 218 -1.94 -1.72 -11.10
C ARG A 218 -1.26 -0.35 -11.12
N MET A 219 0.05 -0.33 -11.00
CA MET A 219 0.84 0.85 -11.35
C MET A 219 1.08 0.84 -12.86
N LEU A 220 0.88 1.98 -13.53
CA LEU A 220 1.36 2.19 -14.90
C LEU A 220 2.82 2.58 -14.84
N GLY A 221 3.64 2.03 -15.74
CA GLY A 221 5.07 2.35 -15.80
C GLY A 221 5.31 3.87 -15.92
N ASN A 222 6.38 4.36 -15.32
CA ASN A 222 6.68 5.80 -15.20
C ASN A 222 7.90 6.15 -16.05
N ASN A 223 7.69 6.80 -17.19
CA ASN A 223 8.78 7.03 -18.14
C ASN A 223 9.61 8.27 -17.83
N ARG A 224 9.03 9.27 -17.15
CA ARG A 224 9.68 10.58 -16.96
C ARG A 224 10.10 10.87 -15.54
N LEU A 225 9.21 10.68 -14.57
CA LEU A 225 9.41 11.08 -13.18
C LEU A 225 9.48 9.87 -12.26
N PRO A 226 10.29 9.92 -11.19
CA PRO A 226 10.14 8.95 -10.10
C PRO A 226 8.74 9.06 -9.49
N ARG A 227 8.30 7.96 -8.90
CA ARG A 227 7.05 7.86 -8.16
C ARG A 227 7.33 7.29 -6.78
N SER A 228 7.24 8.14 -5.76
CA SER A 228 7.45 7.76 -4.36
C SER A 228 6.18 7.97 -3.56
N LEU A 229 5.84 6.97 -2.75
CA LEU A 229 4.61 6.96 -1.99
C LEU A 229 4.79 6.21 -0.68
N ILE A 230 4.01 6.62 0.32
CA ILE A 230 3.69 5.75 1.45
C ILE A 230 2.52 4.89 0.99
N ILE A 231 2.72 3.57 0.99
CA ILE A 231 1.69 2.59 0.70
C ILE A 231 1.46 1.75 1.96
N GLY A 232 0.21 1.42 2.23
CA GLY A 232 -0.09 0.53 3.34
C GLY A 232 -1.48 -0.07 3.29
N TRP A 233 -1.71 -0.96 4.25
CA TRP A 233 -2.93 -1.74 4.35
C TRP A 233 -3.48 -1.74 5.77
N LEU A 234 -4.78 -1.50 5.87
CA LEU A 234 -5.58 -1.82 7.06
C LEU A 234 -6.21 -3.21 6.86
N HIS A 235 -6.36 -3.94 7.95
CA HIS A 235 -6.70 -5.36 7.89
C HIS A 235 -8.04 -5.67 8.55
N CYS A 236 -8.63 -6.80 8.17
CA CYS A 236 -9.76 -7.42 8.83
C CYS A 236 -9.47 -8.90 9.12
N THR A 237 -10.42 -9.59 9.77
CA THR A 237 -10.32 -11.04 9.96
C THR A 237 -10.76 -11.78 8.69
N PRO A 238 -10.24 -13.00 8.43
CA PRO A 238 -10.71 -13.83 7.32
C PRO A 238 -12.22 -14.06 7.32
N GLU A 239 -12.83 -14.23 8.49
CA GLU A 239 -14.27 -14.48 8.63
C GLU A 239 -15.08 -13.28 8.16
N TYR A 240 -14.67 -12.06 8.51
CA TYR A 240 -15.32 -10.84 8.03
C TYR A 240 -15.18 -10.69 6.51
N ALA A 241 -13.99 -10.92 5.96
CA ALA A 241 -13.75 -10.81 4.52
C ALA A 241 -14.65 -11.75 3.72
N VAL A 242 -14.74 -13.02 4.15
CA VAL A 242 -15.62 -14.02 3.52
C VAL A 242 -17.09 -13.64 3.66
N GLN A 243 -17.52 -13.20 4.86
CA GLN A 243 -18.90 -12.77 5.08
C GLN A 243 -19.29 -11.60 4.19
N LYS A 244 -18.38 -10.62 4.01
CA LYS A 244 -18.63 -9.41 3.23
C LYS A 244 -18.68 -9.66 1.73
N HIS A 245 -17.72 -10.42 1.21
CA HIS A 245 -17.53 -10.57 -0.23
C HIS A 245 -18.05 -11.88 -0.80
N GLY A 246 -18.43 -12.85 0.05
CA GLY A 246 -18.87 -14.18 -0.39
C GLY A 246 -17.76 -15.01 -1.03
N MET A 247 -16.50 -14.58 -0.90
CA MET A 247 -15.33 -15.21 -1.52
C MET A 247 -14.19 -15.34 -0.51
N VAL A 248 -13.44 -16.45 -0.62
CA VAL A 248 -12.22 -16.66 0.16
C VAL A 248 -11.11 -15.79 -0.45
N PRO A 249 -10.39 -14.99 0.36
CA PRO A 249 -9.25 -14.22 -0.13
C PRO A 249 -8.15 -15.13 -0.67
N ASP A 250 -7.40 -14.63 -1.64
CA ASP A 250 -6.28 -15.37 -2.21
C ASP A 250 -5.17 -15.56 -1.18
N ASP A 251 -4.30 -16.54 -1.42
CA ASP A 251 -2.98 -16.60 -0.78
C ASP A 251 -1.92 -16.02 -1.76
N TRP A 252 -0.75 -15.68 -1.24
CA TRP A 252 0.34 -15.15 -2.08
C TRP A 252 0.82 -16.18 -3.07
N ASN A 253 1.07 -15.74 -4.31
CA ASN A 253 1.89 -16.50 -5.24
C ASN A 253 3.30 -16.60 -4.66
N SER A 254 3.65 -17.79 -4.19
CA SER A 254 4.92 -18.07 -3.52
C SER A 254 6.12 -17.81 -4.42
N GLU A 255 6.01 -18.00 -5.73
CA GLU A 255 7.11 -17.76 -6.65
C GLU A 255 7.44 -16.28 -6.77
N ALA A 256 6.41 -15.44 -6.86
CA ALA A 256 6.56 -14.01 -7.01
C ALA A 256 7.05 -13.36 -5.70
N ALA A 257 6.54 -13.85 -4.56
CA ALA A 257 7.03 -13.56 -3.22
C ALA A 257 8.54 -13.85 -3.03
N LEU A 258 9.03 -14.93 -3.66
CA LEU A 258 10.44 -15.33 -3.66
C LEU A 258 11.28 -14.62 -4.73
N GLY A 259 10.68 -13.73 -5.53
CA GLY A 259 11.36 -13.07 -6.64
C GLY A 259 11.68 -13.99 -7.82
N LEU A 260 11.07 -15.18 -7.88
CA LEU A 260 11.24 -16.14 -8.98
C LEU A 260 10.44 -15.74 -10.23
N VAL A 261 9.39 -14.95 -10.06
CA VAL A 261 8.63 -14.31 -11.16
C VAL A 261 8.45 -12.82 -10.91
N THR A 262 8.22 -12.06 -11.97
CA THR A 262 8.02 -10.60 -11.88
C THR A 262 6.54 -10.25 -11.81
N TYR A 263 6.19 -9.33 -10.91
CA TYR A 263 4.90 -8.65 -10.83
C TYR A 263 4.75 -7.51 -11.84
N ASN A 264 5.54 -7.52 -12.92
CA ASN A 264 5.44 -6.55 -14.00
C ASN A 264 4.93 -7.24 -15.26
N GLU A 265 4.23 -6.49 -16.10
CA GLU A 265 3.88 -6.98 -17.43
C GLU A 265 5.16 -7.25 -18.24
N PRO A 266 5.14 -8.27 -19.11
CA PRO A 266 6.21 -8.46 -20.10
C PRO A 266 6.41 -7.18 -20.91
N GLU A 267 7.65 -6.91 -21.32
CA GLU A 267 7.91 -5.88 -22.31
C GLU A 267 7.17 -6.26 -23.62
N GLN A 268 6.28 -5.37 -24.07
CA GLN A 268 5.59 -5.49 -25.36
C GLN A 268 6.47 -4.96 -26.49
#